data_AF-A0A8I3W1W4-F1
#
_entry.id   AF-A0A8I3W1W4-F1
#
_cell.length_a   1.000
_cell.length_b   1.000
_cell.length_c   1.000
_cell.angle_alpha   90.00
_cell.angle_beta   90.00
_cell.angle_gamma   90.00
#
_symmetry.space_group_name_H-M   'P 1'
#
loop_
_entity.id
_entity.type
_entity.pdbx_description
1 polymer ?
#
loop_
_entity_poly.entity_id
_entity_poly.type
_entity_poly.pdbx_seq_one_letter_code
_entity_poly.pdbx_strand_id
1 'polypeptide(L)'
;MAASVFCCLPCCRDGGTGHIPLKEMPAVQLDTQHMGTDVVIVKNGRRICGTGGCLASAPLHQNKSYFEFKIQSTGIWGIGVATQKVNLNQIPLGRDVHSLVMRNDGALYHNNEEKNRLPANSLPQEGDVVGITYDHVELNVYLNGKNMHCPASGIRGTVYPVVYGKLKYFSCIIRYVLTFVWHVYQSILVLLKRHTPFWLSEQHHGGWQEQAPYERQQKGSQEESG
;
A
#
# COMPACT_ATOMS: atom_id res chain seq x y z
N MET A 1 -66.98 5.50 -7.10
CA MET A 1 -67.05 4.96 -5.73
C MET A 1 -66.48 3.55 -5.75
N ALA A 2 -65.71 3.23 -4.71
CA ALA A 2 -64.67 2.21 -4.70
C ALA A 2 -65.17 0.77 -4.87
N ALA A 3 -64.36 -0.03 -5.56
CA ALA A 3 -64.38 -1.48 -5.49
C ALA A 3 -63.59 -1.91 -4.24
N SER A 4 -64.23 -2.66 -3.35
CA SER A 4 -63.59 -3.34 -2.23
C SER A 4 -64.00 -4.81 -2.27
N VAL A 5 -63.06 -5.68 -2.64
CA VAL A 5 -63.15 -7.13 -2.52
C VAL A 5 -61.82 -7.64 -1.98
N PHE A 6 -61.86 -8.07 -0.70
CA PHE A 6 -61.30 -9.30 -0.10
C PHE A 6 -59.95 -9.84 -0.62
N CYS A 7 -59.00 -10.35 0.17
CA CYS A 7 -58.81 -10.55 1.61
C CYS A 7 -57.43 -11.25 1.82
N CYS A 8 -56.93 -11.21 3.07
CA CYS A 8 -55.85 -12.03 3.68
C CYS A 8 -54.37 -11.55 3.64
N LEU A 9 -53.90 -11.08 4.81
CA LEU A 9 -52.52 -10.90 5.36
C LEU A 9 -51.62 -12.18 5.29
N PRO A 10 -50.31 -12.21 5.68
CA PRO A 10 -49.31 -11.16 6.06
C PRO A 10 -47.86 -11.35 5.45
N CYS A 11 -46.91 -10.46 5.79
CA CYS A 11 -45.42 -10.65 5.75
C CYS A 11 -44.77 -10.69 4.34
N CYS A 12 -43.73 -9.95 3.92
CA CYS A 12 -42.60 -9.24 4.50
C CYS A 12 -42.19 -8.13 3.50
N ARG A 13 -41.92 -6.90 3.93
CA ARG A 13 -40.55 -6.35 3.99
C ARG A 13 -39.62 -6.87 2.89
N ASP A 14 -39.45 -6.10 1.82
CA ASP A 14 -38.23 -6.15 1.02
C ASP A 14 -37.75 -4.72 0.75
N GLY A 15 -37.11 -4.16 1.78
CA GLY A 15 -36.19 -3.04 1.59
C GLY A 15 -34.94 -3.63 0.97
N GLY A 16 -34.90 -3.68 -0.36
CA GLY A 16 -33.74 -4.11 -1.12
C GLY A 16 -32.56 -3.20 -0.81
N THR A 17 -31.76 -3.59 0.18
CA THR A 17 -30.40 -3.09 0.35
C THR A 17 -29.63 -3.55 -0.87
N GLY A 18 -29.50 -2.66 -1.86
CA GLY A 18 -28.58 -2.81 -2.97
C GLY A 18 -27.15 -2.78 -2.44
N HIS A 19 -26.72 -3.87 -1.81
CA HIS A 19 -25.32 -4.12 -1.52
C HIS A 19 -24.69 -4.39 -2.88
N ILE A 20 -24.08 -3.37 -3.47
CA ILE A 20 -23.17 -3.55 -4.60
C ILE A 20 -22.16 -4.58 -4.09
N PRO A 21 -22.08 -5.79 -4.64
CA PRO A 21 -21.00 -6.69 -4.28
C PRO A 21 -19.74 -5.95 -4.70
N LEU A 22 -18.98 -5.47 -3.71
CA LEU A 22 -17.63 -4.98 -3.95
C LEU A 22 -16.90 -6.16 -4.56
N LYS A 23 -16.74 -6.13 -5.90
CA LYS A 23 -15.99 -7.12 -6.65
C LYS A 23 -14.66 -7.24 -5.93
N GLU A 24 -14.48 -8.34 -5.20
CA GLU A 24 -13.27 -8.61 -4.46
C GLU A 24 -12.12 -8.45 -5.46
N MET A 25 -11.32 -7.40 -5.25
CA MET A 25 -10.27 -7.09 -6.21
C MET A 25 -9.31 -8.28 -6.18
N PRO A 26 -9.04 -8.92 -7.33
CA PRO A 26 -8.16 -10.07 -7.36
C PRO A 26 -6.81 -9.66 -6.77
N ALA A 27 -6.32 -10.45 -5.82
CA ALA A 27 -5.03 -10.19 -5.21
C ALA A 27 -3.95 -10.18 -6.30
N VAL A 28 -3.18 -9.09 -6.37
CA VAL A 28 -2.07 -8.99 -7.33
C VAL A 28 -1.02 -10.04 -6.96
N GLN A 29 -0.72 -10.91 -7.90
CA GLN A 29 0.20 -12.03 -7.73
C GLN A 29 1.22 -12.05 -8.86
N LEU A 30 2.27 -12.87 -8.73
CA LEU A 30 3.20 -13.14 -9.82
C LEU A 30 2.50 -13.88 -10.95
N ASP A 31 2.68 -13.41 -12.19
CA ASP A 31 2.02 -13.96 -13.36
C ASP A 31 2.81 -15.12 -13.97
N THR A 32 2.22 -16.31 -13.94
CA THR A 32 2.78 -17.52 -14.55
C THR A 32 2.83 -17.48 -16.08
N GLN A 33 2.04 -16.62 -16.74
CA GLN A 33 2.05 -16.45 -18.19
C GLN A 33 3.18 -15.52 -18.64
N HIS A 34 3.66 -14.65 -17.75
CA HIS A 34 4.70 -13.66 -18.02
C HIS A 34 5.87 -13.85 -17.04
N MET A 35 6.54 -14.99 -17.17
CA MET A 35 7.74 -15.35 -16.40
C MET A 35 8.85 -15.88 -17.31
N GLY A 36 10.10 -15.78 -16.86
CA GLY A 36 11.26 -16.35 -17.55
C GLY A 36 11.22 -17.89 -17.61
N THR A 37 11.99 -18.47 -18.53
CA THR A 37 11.96 -19.91 -18.83
C THR A 37 12.38 -20.77 -17.64
N ASP A 38 13.38 -20.32 -16.87
CA ASP A 38 13.91 -21.04 -15.70
C ASP A 38 13.35 -20.50 -14.37
N VAL A 39 12.17 -19.86 -14.41
CA VAL A 39 11.50 -19.30 -13.24
C VAL A 39 10.44 -20.28 -12.71
N VAL A 40 10.39 -20.41 -11.38
CA VAL A 40 9.42 -21.24 -10.68
C VAL A 40 8.64 -20.38 -9.69
N ILE A 41 7.33 -20.33 -9.85
CA ILE A 41 6.44 -19.59 -8.95
C ILE A 41 5.75 -20.58 -8.01
N VAL A 42 5.81 -20.31 -6.70
CA VAL A 42 5.20 -21.14 -5.66
C VAL A 42 4.43 -20.27 -4.65
N LYS A 43 3.83 -20.90 -3.62
CA LYS A 43 3.04 -20.22 -2.58
C LYS A 43 1.93 -19.32 -3.16
N ASN A 44 1.14 -19.86 -4.09
CA ASN A 44 0.00 -19.16 -4.70
C ASN A 44 0.39 -17.81 -5.32
N GLY A 45 1.44 -17.80 -6.16
CA GLY A 45 1.88 -16.57 -6.84
C GLY A 45 2.64 -15.56 -5.96
N ARG A 46 3.11 -15.97 -4.77
CA ARG A 46 3.78 -15.07 -3.81
C ARG A 46 5.26 -15.39 -3.54
N ARG A 47 5.85 -16.31 -4.29
CA ARG A 47 7.26 -16.67 -4.17
C ARG A 47 7.80 -17.03 -5.55
N ILE A 48 8.87 -16.37 -5.95
CA ILE A 48 9.60 -16.62 -7.20
C ILE A 48 10.96 -17.25 -6.89
N CYS A 49 11.23 -18.42 -7.45
CA CYS A 49 12.50 -19.13 -7.36
C CYS A 49 13.10 -19.33 -8.78
N GLY A 50 14.38 -19.69 -8.88
CA GLY A 50 15.01 -20.02 -10.16
C GLY A 50 15.84 -18.88 -10.76
N THR A 51 15.97 -18.88 -12.08
CA THR A 51 16.73 -17.86 -12.83
C THR A 51 15.84 -17.18 -13.86
N GLY A 52 15.60 -15.88 -13.67
CA GLY A 52 14.80 -15.06 -14.57
C GLY A 52 13.92 -14.05 -13.83
N GLY A 53 13.12 -13.34 -14.61
CA GLY A 53 12.16 -12.34 -14.14
C GLY A 53 10.72 -12.82 -14.22
N CYS A 54 9.83 -12.15 -13.50
CA CYS A 54 8.38 -12.34 -13.60
C CYS A 54 7.68 -10.99 -13.40
N LEU A 55 6.66 -10.74 -14.22
CA LEU A 55 5.75 -9.61 -14.06
C LEU A 55 4.62 -9.98 -13.08
N ALA A 56 4.05 -8.98 -12.41
CA ALA A 56 2.80 -9.19 -11.69
C ALA A 56 1.61 -9.31 -12.64
N SER A 57 0.52 -9.91 -12.17
CA SER A 57 -0.70 -10.17 -12.93
C SER A 57 -1.52 -8.93 -13.27
N ALA A 58 -1.18 -7.77 -12.69
CA ALA A 58 -1.93 -6.53 -12.87
C ALA A 58 -0.99 -5.36 -13.23
N PRO A 59 -1.34 -4.55 -14.24
CA PRO A 59 -0.61 -3.32 -14.56
C PRO A 59 -0.81 -2.23 -13.51
N LEU A 60 0.16 -1.32 -13.44
CA LEU A 60 0.08 -0.07 -12.68
C LEU A 60 -0.72 0.96 -13.51
N HIS A 61 -2.05 0.90 -13.47
CA HIS A 61 -2.92 1.91 -14.12
C HIS A 61 -3.33 3.07 -13.18
N GLN A 62 -2.87 3.06 -11.93
CA GLN A 62 -3.26 4.05 -10.93
C GLN A 62 -2.19 5.12 -10.74
N ASN A 63 -2.62 6.35 -10.47
CA ASN A 63 -1.76 7.53 -10.29
C ASN A 63 -0.65 7.33 -9.25
N LYS A 64 -0.87 6.51 -8.21
CA LYS A 64 0.13 6.17 -7.20
C LYS A 64 -0.07 4.73 -6.77
N SER A 65 0.98 3.93 -6.95
CA SER A 65 0.98 2.52 -6.61
C SER A 65 2.11 2.21 -5.63
N TYR A 66 1.84 1.29 -4.71
CA TYR A 66 2.83 0.80 -3.76
C TYR A 66 2.81 -0.73 -3.73
N PHE A 67 4.00 -1.32 -3.83
CA PHE A 67 4.16 -2.75 -3.67
C PHE A 67 5.45 -3.08 -2.93
N GLU A 68 5.39 -4.14 -2.13
CA GLU A 68 6.51 -4.59 -1.32
C GLU A 68 6.97 -5.97 -1.74
N PHE A 69 8.22 -6.23 -1.40
CA PHE A 69 8.94 -7.44 -1.70
C PHE A 69 9.86 -7.75 -0.53
N LYS A 70 9.55 -8.83 0.19
CA LYS A 70 10.41 -9.33 1.27
C LYS A 70 11.54 -10.18 0.69
N ILE A 71 12.78 -9.90 1.05
CA ILE A 71 13.96 -10.69 0.67
C ILE A 71 14.04 -11.88 1.62
N GLN A 72 14.11 -13.08 1.06
CA GLN A 72 14.13 -14.34 1.85
C GLN A 72 15.43 -15.11 1.73
N SER A 73 16.19 -14.86 0.67
CA SER A 73 17.56 -15.33 0.50
C SER A 73 18.26 -14.24 -0.30
N THR A 74 19.45 -13.84 0.12
CA THR A 74 20.28 -12.95 -0.69
C THR A 74 20.84 -13.66 -1.92
N GLY A 75 21.29 -12.91 -2.92
CA GLY A 75 21.74 -13.39 -4.22
C GLY A 75 21.72 -12.29 -5.28
N ILE A 76 21.71 -12.67 -6.55
CA ILE A 76 21.44 -11.72 -7.65
C ILE A 76 19.92 -11.59 -7.77
N TRP A 77 19.42 -10.39 -7.55
CA TRP A 77 17.99 -10.08 -7.66
C TRP A 77 17.79 -8.61 -7.97
N GLY A 78 16.57 -8.26 -8.36
CA GLY A 78 16.17 -6.88 -8.45
C GLY A 78 14.67 -6.74 -8.62
N ILE A 79 14.19 -5.55 -8.30
CA ILE A 79 12.77 -5.24 -8.15
C ILE A 79 12.52 -3.87 -8.79
N GLY A 80 11.38 -3.70 -9.45
CA GLY A 80 10.96 -2.40 -9.93
C GLY A 80 9.75 -2.49 -10.84
N VAL A 81 9.79 -1.78 -11.96
CA VAL A 81 8.72 -1.75 -12.96
C VAL A 81 9.25 -2.11 -14.35
N ALA A 82 8.43 -2.78 -15.14
CA ALA A 82 8.75 -3.09 -16.53
C ALA A 82 7.50 -3.13 -17.41
N THR A 83 7.69 -2.92 -18.70
CA THR A 83 6.64 -3.14 -19.71
C THR A 83 6.57 -4.63 -20.09
N GLN A 84 5.48 -5.08 -20.69
CA GLN A 84 5.35 -6.47 -21.19
C GLN A 84 6.40 -6.86 -22.26
N LYS A 85 7.09 -5.88 -22.85
CA LYS A 85 8.13 -6.11 -23.86
C LYS A 85 9.49 -6.48 -23.27
N VAL A 86 9.64 -6.47 -21.95
CA VAL A 86 10.91 -6.76 -21.27
C VAL A 86 11.35 -8.20 -21.53
N ASN A 87 12.64 -8.41 -21.74
CA ASN A 87 13.21 -9.76 -21.82
C ASN A 87 13.43 -10.33 -20.40
N LEU A 88 12.49 -11.15 -19.93
CA LEU A 88 12.53 -11.76 -18.60
C LEU A 88 13.64 -12.82 -18.40
N ASN A 89 14.27 -13.28 -19.48
CA ASN A 89 15.40 -14.21 -19.40
C ASN A 89 16.75 -13.49 -19.26
N GLN A 90 16.80 -12.18 -19.53
CA GLN A 90 18.02 -11.40 -19.45
C GLN A 90 18.23 -10.86 -18.03
N ILE A 91 19.09 -11.52 -17.25
CA ILE A 91 19.45 -11.08 -15.91
C ILE A 91 20.86 -10.45 -15.91
N PRO A 92 21.08 -9.26 -15.33
CA PRO A 92 20.11 -8.42 -14.62
C PRO A 92 19.20 -7.60 -15.55
N LEU A 93 18.01 -7.24 -15.05
CA LEU A 93 17.12 -6.27 -15.70
C LEU A 93 17.67 -4.83 -15.59
N GLY A 94 16.98 -3.87 -16.22
CA GLY A 94 17.39 -2.47 -16.30
C GLY A 94 18.45 -2.21 -17.38
N ARG A 95 18.71 -3.18 -18.26
CA ARG A 95 19.64 -3.08 -19.39
C ARG A 95 18.99 -2.53 -20.66
N ASP A 96 17.67 -2.50 -20.70
CA ASP A 96 16.87 -2.04 -21.82
C ASP A 96 15.96 -0.86 -21.41
N VAL A 97 15.27 -0.29 -22.40
CA VAL A 97 14.26 0.76 -22.20
C VAL A 97 12.95 0.23 -21.61
N HIS A 98 12.81 -1.10 -21.47
CA HIS A 98 11.57 -1.75 -21.07
C HIS A 98 11.51 -2.02 -19.58
N SER A 99 12.58 -1.77 -18.84
CA SER A 99 12.66 -2.02 -17.40
C SER A 99 13.38 -0.89 -16.66
N LEU A 100 12.89 -0.61 -15.45
CA LEU A 100 13.51 0.25 -14.44
C LEU A 100 13.49 -0.50 -13.12
N VAL A 101 14.67 -0.87 -12.63
CA VAL A 101 14.79 -1.75 -11.46
C VAL A 101 15.88 -1.30 -10.51
N MET A 102 15.63 -1.46 -9.22
CA MET A 102 16.66 -1.48 -8.20
C MET A 102 17.27 -2.89 -8.15
N ARG A 103 18.60 -2.98 -8.25
CA ARG A 103 19.35 -4.23 -8.16
C ARG A 103 19.75 -4.51 -6.70
N ASN A 104 20.24 -5.73 -6.45
CA ASN A 104 20.66 -6.17 -5.13
C ASN A 104 21.82 -5.36 -4.51
N ASP A 105 22.58 -4.62 -5.31
CA ASP A 105 23.64 -3.69 -4.87
C ASP A 105 23.11 -2.28 -4.55
N GLY A 106 21.79 -2.10 -4.55
CA GLY A 106 21.12 -0.82 -4.27
C GLY A 106 21.13 0.17 -5.43
N ALA A 107 21.68 -0.19 -6.59
CA ALA A 107 21.67 0.69 -7.76
C ALA A 107 20.36 0.58 -8.54
N LEU A 108 19.80 1.73 -8.94
CA LEU A 108 18.67 1.83 -9.84
C LEU A 108 19.17 1.93 -11.28
N TYR A 109 18.72 1.02 -12.13
CA TYR A 109 19.13 0.93 -13.53
C TYR A 109 17.95 1.03 -14.48
N HIS A 110 18.14 1.79 -15.56
CA HIS A 110 17.26 1.85 -16.72
C HIS A 110 18.08 2.12 -17.98
N ASN A 111 17.79 1.42 -19.08
CA ASN A 111 18.53 1.55 -20.33
C ASN A 111 20.06 1.36 -20.18
N ASN A 112 20.46 0.43 -19.30
CA ASN A 112 21.85 0.15 -18.95
C ASN A 112 22.62 1.32 -18.31
N GLU A 113 21.91 2.36 -17.86
CA GLU A 113 22.47 3.49 -17.13
C GLU A 113 22.03 3.45 -15.67
N GLU A 114 22.98 3.73 -14.78
CA GLU A 114 22.70 3.94 -13.36
C GLU A 114 22.00 5.28 -13.21
N LYS A 115 20.76 5.26 -12.71
CA LYS A 115 19.95 6.46 -12.51
C LYS A 115 20.13 7.04 -11.11
N ASN A 116 20.28 6.17 -10.12
CA ASN A 116 20.49 6.53 -8.73
C ASN A 116 21.03 5.31 -7.95
N ARG A 117 21.45 5.51 -6.70
CA ARG A 117 21.97 4.44 -5.85
C ARG A 117 21.64 4.68 -4.38
N LEU A 118 21.24 3.62 -3.69
CA LEU A 118 21.07 3.61 -2.25
C LEU A 118 22.42 3.86 -1.54
N PRO A 119 22.44 4.58 -0.40
CA PRO A 119 23.67 4.77 0.35
C PRO A 119 24.21 3.41 0.83
N ALA A 120 25.54 3.26 0.86
CA ALA A 120 26.21 1.99 1.14
C ALA A 120 25.87 1.37 2.51
N ASN A 121 25.44 2.20 3.47
CA ASN A 121 25.00 1.76 4.80
C ASN A 121 23.56 1.22 4.82
N SER A 122 22.84 1.28 3.70
CA SER A 122 21.42 0.93 3.60
C SER A 122 21.18 -0.05 2.44
N LEU A 123 22.14 -0.94 2.22
CA LEU A 123 22.00 -2.03 1.24
C LEU A 123 21.01 -3.08 1.78
N PRO A 124 19.99 -3.49 0.99
CA PRO A 124 19.01 -4.47 1.42
C PRO A 124 19.66 -5.83 1.74
N GLN A 125 19.30 -6.40 2.89
CA GLN A 125 19.79 -7.69 3.38
C GLN A 125 18.68 -8.76 3.36
N GLU A 126 19.07 -10.01 3.63
CA GLU A 126 18.10 -11.08 3.83
C GLU A 126 17.19 -10.78 5.02
N GLY A 127 15.88 -10.97 4.84
CA GLY A 127 14.86 -10.65 5.84
C GLY A 127 14.22 -9.27 5.65
N ASP A 128 14.91 -8.34 4.97
CA ASP A 128 14.41 -6.99 4.74
C ASP A 128 13.19 -6.96 3.79
N VAL A 129 12.39 -5.92 3.94
CA VAL A 129 11.26 -5.60 3.07
C VAL A 129 11.61 -4.38 2.23
N VAL A 130 11.70 -4.58 0.92
CA VAL A 130 11.88 -3.49 -0.05
C VAL A 130 10.50 -3.08 -0.56
N GLY A 131 10.12 -1.83 -0.32
CA GLY A 131 8.92 -1.22 -0.87
C GLY A 131 9.25 -0.33 -2.07
N ILE A 132 8.39 -0.33 -3.08
CA ILE A 132 8.52 0.53 -4.25
C ILE A 132 7.24 1.35 -4.37
N THR A 133 7.40 2.67 -4.50
CA THR A 133 6.33 3.55 -4.96
C THR A 133 6.56 3.92 -6.42
N TYR A 134 5.49 3.96 -7.19
CA TYR A 134 5.53 4.41 -8.58
C TYR A 134 4.30 5.25 -8.90
N ASP A 135 4.51 6.42 -9.51
CA ASP A 135 3.45 7.38 -9.87
C ASP A 135 3.47 7.82 -11.33
N HIS A 136 4.16 7.07 -12.19
CA HIS A 136 4.43 7.38 -13.60
C HIS A 136 5.41 8.53 -13.86
N VAL A 137 5.71 9.37 -12.87
CA VAL A 137 6.75 10.41 -12.95
C VAL A 137 8.06 9.86 -12.44
N GLU A 138 8.03 9.21 -11.28
CA GLU A 138 9.20 8.63 -10.63
C GLU A 138 8.91 7.30 -9.94
N LEU A 139 9.98 6.54 -9.75
CA LEU A 139 10.07 5.38 -8.88
C LEU A 139 10.87 5.78 -7.66
N ASN A 140 10.40 5.41 -6.46
CA ASN A 140 11.15 5.62 -5.23
C ASN A 140 11.17 4.37 -4.36
N VAL A 141 12.24 4.22 -3.57
CA VAL A 141 12.55 3.00 -2.82
C VAL A 141 12.36 3.24 -1.32
N TYR A 142 11.77 2.24 -0.68
CA TYR A 142 11.61 2.13 0.76
C TYR A 142 12.32 0.87 1.25
N LEU A 143 13.03 0.97 2.36
CA LEU A 143 13.64 -0.19 3.03
C LEU A 143 13.07 -0.29 4.44
N ASN A 144 12.40 -1.41 4.74
CA ASN A 144 11.73 -1.65 6.01
C ASN A 144 10.78 -0.50 6.41
N GLY A 145 10.04 0.03 5.43
CA GLY A 145 9.11 1.16 5.61
C GLY A 145 9.76 2.55 5.66
N LYS A 146 11.09 2.65 5.70
CA LYS A 146 11.82 3.93 5.66
C LYS A 146 12.06 4.35 4.21
N ASN A 147 11.67 5.57 3.86
CA ASN A 147 11.97 6.16 2.55
C ASN A 147 13.49 6.36 2.40
N MET A 148 14.05 5.87 1.30
CA MET A 148 15.47 5.99 1.00
C MET A 148 15.85 7.28 0.29
N HIS A 149 14.87 8.08 -0.13
CA HIS A 149 15.04 9.33 -0.88
C HIS A 149 15.95 9.15 -2.11
N CYS A 150 15.73 8.04 -2.82
CA CYS A 150 16.52 7.62 -3.97
C CYS A 150 15.60 7.47 -5.20
N PRO A 151 15.05 8.58 -5.73
CA PRO A 151 14.13 8.52 -6.84
C PRO A 151 14.86 8.24 -8.16
N ALA A 152 14.15 7.60 -9.10
CA ALA A 152 14.56 7.48 -10.49
C ALA A 152 13.39 7.83 -11.42
N SER A 153 13.66 8.50 -12.54
CA SER A 153 12.63 8.86 -13.51
C SER A 153 11.91 7.64 -14.05
N GLY A 154 10.58 7.72 -14.09
CA GLY A 154 9.71 6.65 -14.58
C GLY A 154 9.91 6.34 -16.06
N ILE A 155 9.38 5.19 -16.48
CA ILE A 155 9.43 4.71 -17.86
C ILE A 155 8.07 4.83 -18.53
N ARG A 156 8.08 4.98 -19.86
CA ARG A 156 6.85 5.17 -20.65
C ARG A 156 6.14 3.85 -20.94
N GLY A 157 4.82 3.93 -21.11
CA GLY A 157 3.95 2.81 -21.49
C GLY A 157 3.24 2.16 -20.29
N THR A 158 2.46 1.12 -20.57
CA THR A 158 1.79 0.33 -19.53
C THR A 158 2.83 -0.52 -18.82
N VAL A 159 3.07 -0.20 -17.55
CA VAL A 159 4.08 -0.87 -16.73
C VAL A 159 3.44 -1.79 -15.70
N TYR A 160 4.19 -2.81 -15.35
CA TYR A 160 3.86 -3.85 -14.38
C TYR A 160 4.96 -3.89 -13.33
N PRO A 161 4.63 -4.21 -12.07
CA PRO A 161 5.64 -4.61 -11.10
C PRO A 161 6.44 -5.78 -11.65
N VAL A 162 7.75 -5.71 -11.53
CA VAL A 162 8.66 -6.78 -11.97
C VAL A 162 9.61 -7.14 -10.83
N VAL A 163 9.91 -8.44 -10.75
CA VAL A 163 10.96 -8.97 -9.89
C VAL A 163 11.78 -9.96 -10.70
N TYR A 164 13.08 -10.01 -10.45
CA TYR A 164 13.95 -11.04 -10.99
C TYR A 164 14.88 -11.60 -9.93
N GLY A 165 15.32 -12.84 -10.15
CA GLY A 165 16.29 -13.52 -9.30
C GLY A 165 17.16 -14.48 -10.11
N LYS A 166 18.36 -14.75 -9.61
CA LYS A 166 19.24 -15.82 -10.09
C LYS A 166 19.81 -16.55 -8.89
N LEU A 167 19.01 -17.42 -8.26
CA LEU A 167 19.41 -18.39 -7.23
C LEU A 167 18.28 -19.39 -6.93
N LYS A 168 18.64 -20.54 -6.33
CA LYS A 168 17.73 -21.66 -6.02
C LYS A 168 16.50 -21.26 -5.17
N TYR A 169 16.56 -20.19 -4.37
CA TYR A 169 15.46 -19.82 -3.46
C TYR A 169 15.36 -18.31 -3.21
N PHE A 170 15.17 -17.48 -4.23
CA PHE A 170 14.59 -16.16 -3.94
C PHE A 170 13.14 -16.37 -3.47
N SER A 171 12.61 -15.51 -2.61
CA SER A 171 11.19 -15.59 -2.28
C SER A 171 10.70 -14.21 -1.96
N CYS A 172 9.86 -13.69 -2.84
CA CYS A 172 9.38 -12.32 -2.76
C CYS A 172 7.87 -12.33 -2.62
N ILE A 173 7.38 -12.02 -1.42
CA ILE A 173 5.94 -11.83 -1.19
C ILE A 173 5.59 -10.46 -1.76
N ILE A 174 4.84 -10.44 -2.87
CA ILE A 174 4.17 -9.22 -3.32
C ILE A 174 3.07 -8.92 -2.30
N ARG A 175 3.23 -7.82 -1.57
CA ARG A 175 2.09 -7.14 -0.94
C ARG A 175 1.78 -5.93 -1.79
N TYR A 176 0.68 -5.99 -2.53
CA TYR A 176 0.11 -4.81 -3.15
C TYR A 176 -0.73 -4.10 -2.10
N VAL A 177 -0.29 -2.91 -1.68
CA VAL A 177 -1.16 -2.02 -0.94
C VAL A 177 -1.62 -0.99 -1.94
N LEU A 178 -2.83 -1.21 -2.49
CA LEU A 178 -3.49 -0.19 -3.27
C LEU A 178 -3.72 1.02 -2.36
N THR A 179 -2.91 2.06 -2.57
CA THR A 179 -3.07 3.40 -1.97
C THR A 179 -4.44 4.02 -2.27
N PHE A 180 -5.23 3.40 -3.15
CA PHE A 180 -6.64 3.71 -3.36
C PHE A 180 -7.46 3.68 -2.06
N VAL A 181 -7.12 2.81 -1.09
CA VAL A 181 -7.82 2.82 0.21
C VAL A 181 -7.56 4.12 0.96
N TRP A 182 -6.38 4.76 0.85
CA TRP A 182 -6.09 5.99 1.58
C TRP A 182 -6.89 7.20 1.07
N HIS A 183 -6.95 7.42 -0.24
CA HIS A 183 -7.71 8.55 -0.80
C HIS A 183 -9.23 8.33 -0.74
N VAL A 184 -9.70 7.09 -0.89
CA VAL A 184 -11.12 6.77 -0.69
C VAL A 184 -11.49 6.84 0.80
N TYR A 185 -10.64 6.38 1.73
CA TYR A 185 -10.86 6.62 3.17
C TYR A 185 -10.84 8.10 3.52
N GLN A 186 -9.85 8.88 3.05
CA GLN A 186 -9.79 10.32 3.31
C GLN A 186 -11.03 11.04 2.75
N SER A 187 -11.45 10.69 1.53
CA SER A 187 -12.63 11.30 0.92
C SER A 187 -13.92 10.92 1.65
N ILE A 188 -14.08 9.65 2.04
CA ILE A 188 -15.22 9.15 2.82
C ILE A 188 -15.22 9.73 4.25
N LEU A 189 -14.05 9.87 4.88
CA LEU A 189 -13.91 10.39 6.24
C LEU A 189 -14.11 11.92 6.29
N VAL A 190 -13.74 12.63 5.21
CA VAL A 190 -14.08 14.04 4.99
C VAL A 190 -15.59 14.21 4.68
N LEU A 191 -16.19 13.31 3.90
CA LEU A 191 -17.64 13.29 3.64
C LEU A 191 -18.46 12.96 4.90
N LEU A 192 -18.03 12.00 5.71
CA LEU A 192 -18.66 11.66 6.98
C LEU A 192 -18.55 12.81 7.99
N LYS A 193 -17.40 13.51 8.04
CA LYS A 193 -17.24 14.71 8.88
C LYS A 193 -18.07 15.92 8.41
N ARG A 194 -18.51 15.95 7.15
CA ARG A 194 -19.36 17.04 6.61
C ARG A 194 -20.85 16.80 6.79
N HIS A 195 -21.30 15.57 7.10
CA HIS A 195 -22.72 15.22 7.14
C HIS A 195 -23.31 14.96 8.53
N THR A 196 -22.55 15.15 9.62
CA THR A 196 -23.10 15.10 10.98
C THR A 196 -22.98 16.46 11.69
N PRO A 197 -23.99 17.34 11.60
CA PRO A 197 -24.21 18.38 12.57
C PRO A 197 -25.32 17.93 13.51
N PHE A 198 -25.04 17.05 14.48
CA PHE A 198 -26.07 16.80 15.50
C PHE A 198 -25.51 16.27 16.82
N TRP A 199 -25.39 17.22 17.75
CA TRP A 199 -25.84 17.16 19.14
C TRP A 199 -25.91 15.77 19.79
N LEU A 200 -24.97 15.49 20.69
CA LEU A 200 -25.30 14.77 21.92
C LEU A 200 -25.08 15.73 23.08
N SER A 201 -26.18 16.25 23.62
CA SER A 201 -26.21 16.93 24.91
C SER A 201 -25.89 15.92 26.01
N GLU A 202 -24.87 16.18 26.81
CA GLU A 202 -24.75 15.61 28.14
C GLU A 202 -25.92 16.10 28.98
N GLN A 203 -26.85 15.21 29.35
CA GLN A 203 -27.60 15.30 30.60
C GLN A 203 -27.84 13.91 31.21
N HIS A 204 -27.05 13.64 32.25
CA HIS A 204 -27.42 13.22 33.61
C HIS A 204 -28.41 12.07 33.84
N HIS A 205 -27.91 11.05 34.54
CA HIS A 205 -28.41 10.53 35.83
C HIS A 205 -27.21 9.83 36.51
N GLY A 206 -26.80 10.02 37.75
CA GLY A 206 -27.31 10.73 38.93
C GLY A 206 -26.61 10.07 40.13
N GLY A 207 -25.96 10.85 41.00
CA GLY A 207 -25.26 10.34 42.19
C GLY A 207 -24.63 11.48 42.97
N TRP A 208 -25.41 12.04 43.90
CA TRP A 208 -25.02 13.14 44.78
C TRP A 208 -24.09 12.65 45.89
N GLN A 209 -22.94 13.31 46.09
CA GLN A 209 -22.36 13.49 47.41
C GLN A 209 -21.89 14.95 47.55
N GLU A 210 -22.57 15.63 48.46
CA GLU A 210 -22.29 16.98 48.94
C GLU A 210 -21.35 16.84 50.15
N GLN A 211 -20.18 17.48 50.11
CA GLN A 211 -19.39 17.78 51.30
C GLN A 211 -18.94 19.24 51.28
N ALA A 212 -19.17 19.88 52.42
CA ALA A 212 -19.25 21.30 52.70
C ALA A 212 -17.88 22.02 52.75
N PRO A 213 -17.86 23.37 52.82
CA PRO A 213 -16.66 24.18 52.71
C PRO A 213 -15.98 24.41 54.08
N TYR A 214 -14.66 24.61 54.09
CA TYR A 214 -13.96 25.21 55.23
C TYR A 214 -13.24 26.49 54.81
N GLU A 215 -13.55 27.55 55.55
CA GLU A 215 -13.10 28.92 55.36
C GLU A 215 -11.97 29.25 56.37
N ARG A 216 -11.06 30.15 55.94
CA ARG A 216 -10.44 31.26 56.71
C ARG A 216 -9.15 31.04 57.55
N GLN A 217 -8.09 31.75 57.16
CA GLN A 217 -7.34 32.84 57.88
C GLN A 217 -5.86 32.88 57.43
N GLN A 218 -5.43 33.88 56.66
CA GLN A 218 -4.89 35.21 57.07
C GLN A 218 -3.53 35.21 57.81
N LYS A 219 -2.49 35.71 57.12
CA LYS A 219 -1.34 36.49 57.65
C LYS A 219 -0.51 36.91 56.42
N GLY A 220 -0.08 38.14 56.15
CA GLY A 220 -0.23 39.51 56.62
C GLY A 220 0.47 40.34 55.52
N SER A 221 -0.18 41.35 54.94
CA SER A 221 0.01 42.77 55.26
C SER A 221 1.45 43.30 55.13
N GLN A 222 1.53 44.41 54.39
CA GLN A 222 2.53 45.48 54.39
C GLN A 222 3.68 45.37 53.39
N GLU A 223 4.16 46.44 52.77
CA GLU A 223 3.73 47.81 52.47
C GLU A 223 4.91 48.40 51.68
N GLU A 224 4.64 49.31 50.75
CA GLU A 224 5.51 50.40 50.26
C GLU A 224 7.01 50.17 49.97
N SER A 225 7.41 50.47 48.73
CA SER A 225 8.20 51.68 48.38
C SER A 225 9.09 51.43 47.16
N GLY A 226 8.95 52.27 46.13
CA GLY A 226 9.88 52.35 45.00
C GLY A 226 9.19 52.60 43.68
#